data_AF-A0A9Q9MDT6-F1
#
_entry.id   AF-A0A9Q9MDT6-F1
#
_cell.length_a   1.000
_cell.length_b   1.000
_cell.length_c   1.000
_cell.angle_alpha   90.00
_cell.angle_beta   90.00
_cell.angle_gamma   90.00
#
_symmetry.space_group_name_H-M   'P 1'
#
loop_
_entity.id
_entity.type
_entity.pdbx_description
1 polymer ?
#
loop_
_entity_poly.entity_id
_entity_poly.type
_entity_poly.pdbx_seq_one_letter_code
_entity_poly.pdbx_strand_id
1 'polypeptide(L)' 'MAKTAFLSATHAVPVRRGGAARPLFVTAAGVPLADAAALVAAMAGEFRLPDALRRVDALARARAAPSTPAGPSAT' A
#
# COMPACT_ATOMS: atom_id res chain seq x y z
N MET A 1 5.52 2.32 -1.28
CA MET A 1 5.29 2.03 0.15
C MET A 1 5.40 0.53 0.38
N ALA A 2 6.09 0.07 1.42
CA ALA A 2 6.24 -1.35 1.71
C ALA A 2 5.91 -1.72 3.16
N LYS A 3 5.36 -2.93 3.35
CA LYS A 3 5.06 -3.52 4.67
C LYS A 3 6.31 -4.12 5.33
N THR A 4 7.33 -4.44 4.57
CA THR A 4 8.62 -4.96 5.04
C THR A 4 9.75 -4.09 4.50
N ALA A 5 10.85 -3.99 5.25
CA ALA A 5 12.05 -3.35 4.75
C ALA A 5 12.55 -4.15 3.55
N PHE A 6 12.86 -3.48 2.45
CA PHE A 6 13.65 -4.12 1.41
C PHE A 6 15.10 -4.05 1.86
N LEU A 7 15.74 -5.22 2.06
CA LEU A 7 17.06 -5.34 2.71
C LEU A 7 18.16 -4.51 2.02
N SER A 8 18.00 -4.18 0.74
CA SER A 8 18.95 -3.38 -0.05
C SER A 8 18.48 -1.94 -0.32
N ALA A 9 17.37 -1.49 0.26
CA ALA A 9 16.86 -0.13 0.03
C ALA A 9 17.43 0.85 1.06
N THR A 10 18.56 1.48 0.74
CA THR A 10 19.17 2.56 1.52
C THR A 10 18.35 3.87 1.50
N HIS A 11 17.40 3.98 0.58
CA HIS A 11 16.59 5.20 0.35
C HIS A 11 15.19 5.13 0.96
N ALA A 12 14.92 4.17 1.84
CA ALA A 12 13.62 4.02 2.48
C ALA A 12 13.61 4.64 3.88
N VAL A 13 12.64 5.52 4.15
CA VAL A 13 12.43 6.11 5.48
C VAL A 13 11.36 5.34 6.25
N PRO A 14 11.60 4.99 7.53
CA PRO A 14 10.61 4.40 8.38
C PRO A 14 9.59 5.43 8.86
N VAL A 15 8.30 5.21 8.58
CA VAL A 15 7.18 6.04 9.04
C VAL A 15 6.33 5.23 10.01
N ARG A 16 6.14 5.75 11.24
CA ARG A 16 5.32 5.12 12.29
C ARG A 16 3.96 5.81 12.35
N ARG A 17 2.88 5.03 12.40
CA ARG A 17 1.48 5.50 12.40
C ARG A 17 0.61 4.64 13.30
N GLY A 18 -0.46 5.22 13.86
CA GLY A 18 -1.57 4.47 14.48
C GLY A 18 -1.17 3.56 15.66
N GLY A 19 -0.22 3.99 16.50
CA GLY A 19 0.29 3.18 17.62
C GLY A 19 1.05 1.92 17.21
N ALA A 20 1.21 1.65 15.91
CA ALA A 20 1.81 0.42 15.44
C ALA A 20 3.31 0.37 15.75
N ALA A 21 3.72 -0.70 16.45
CA ALA A 21 5.13 -0.93 16.79
C ALA A 21 6.02 -1.04 15.54
N ARG A 22 5.46 -1.52 14.42
CA ARG A 22 6.17 -1.83 13.18
C ARG A 22 6.08 -0.65 12.20
N PRO A 23 7.19 0.00 11.82
CA PRO A 23 7.18 1.10 10.85
C PRO A 23 6.78 0.63 9.45
N LEU A 24 6.20 1.53 8.66
CA LEU A 24 6.12 1.41 7.20
C LEU A 24 7.39 1.94 6.56
N PHE A 25 7.78 1.39 5.41
CA PHE A 25 8.93 1.89 4.65
C PHE A 25 8.42 2.68 3.45
N VAL A 26 8.79 3.96 3.41
CA VAL A 26 8.43 4.90 2.34
C VAL A 26 9.67 5.19 1.50
N THR A 27 9.54 5.03 0.20
CA THR A 27 10.50 5.50 -0.79
C THR A 27 9.83 6.59 -1.61
N ALA A 28 10.63 7.56 -2.07
CA ALA A 28 10.16 8.63 -2.93
C ALA A 28 10.74 8.46 -4.33
N ALA A 29 9.94 8.80 -5.35
CA ALA A 29 10.37 8.88 -6.73
C ALA A 29 9.90 10.23 -7.28
N GLY A 30 10.83 11.09 -7.67
CA GLY A 30 10.52 12.42 -8.22
C GLY A 30 10.05 13.48 -7.22
N VAL A 31 10.09 13.19 -5.91
CA VAL A 31 9.79 14.15 -4.82
C VAL A 31 10.77 13.98 -3.66
N PRO A 32 10.98 14.99 -2.81
CA PRO A 32 11.79 14.85 -1.61
C PRO A 32 11.25 13.77 -0.67
N LEU A 33 12.17 12.98 -0.11
CA LEU A 33 11.82 11.85 0.76
C LEU A 33 11.11 12.28 2.05
N ALA A 34 11.47 13.45 2.57
CA ALA A 34 10.81 14.06 3.74
C ALA A 34 9.35 14.42 3.43
N ASP A 35 9.09 15.02 2.27
CA ASP A 35 7.74 15.39 1.84
C ASP A 35 6.88 14.14 1.60
N ALA A 36 7.45 13.13 0.94
CA ALA A 36 6.78 11.84 0.77
C ALA A 36 6.43 11.20 2.13
N ALA A 37 7.35 11.23 3.09
CA ALA A 37 7.11 10.71 4.44
C ALA A 37 6.03 11.51 5.17
N ALA A 38 6.03 12.84 5.08
CA ALA A 38 5.03 13.71 5.68
C ALA A 38 3.63 13.49 5.09
N LEU A 39 3.53 13.38 3.77
CA LEU A 39 2.28 13.05 3.07
C LEU A 39 1.74 11.70 3.53
N VAL A 40 2.60 10.67 3.60
CA VAL A 40 2.22 9.34 4.08
C VAL A 40 1.85 9.37 5.56
N ALA A 41 2.50 10.19 6.40
CA ALA A 41 2.14 10.34 7.81
C ALA A 41 0.76 10.99 7.98
N ALA A 42 0.43 11.98 7.14
CA ALA A 42 -0.81 12.75 7.20
C ALA A 42 -2.03 12.07 6.55
N MET A 43 -1.84 11.03 5.73
CA MET A 43 -2.95 10.29 5.11
C MET A 43 -3.91 9.73 6.16
N ALA A 44 -5.22 9.79 5.94
CA ALA A 44 -6.22 9.27 6.88
C ALA A 44 -6.10 7.75 7.15
N GLY A 45 -6.53 7.34 8.35
CA GLY A 45 -6.62 5.94 8.78
C GLY A 45 -5.96 5.71 10.15
N GLU A 46 -6.69 5.03 11.04
CA GLU A 46 -6.25 4.68 12.40
C GLU A 46 -5.18 3.57 12.42
N PHE A 47 -5.08 2.80 11.33
CA PHE A 47 -4.23 1.63 11.23
C PHE A 47 -2.85 1.95 10.67
N ARG A 48 -1.97 0.94 10.75
CA ARG A 48 -0.61 0.99 10.18
C ARG A 48 -0.59 1.31 8.69
N LEU A 49 -1.56 0.83 7.90
CA LEU A 49 -1.62 1.06 6.47
C LEU A 49 -2.63 2.18 6.17
N PRO A 50 -2.29 3.19 5.34
CA PRO A 50 -3.25 4.21 4.92
C PRO A 50 -4.52 3.60 4.32
N ASP A 51 -5.68 4.18 4.63
CA ASP A 51 -6.97 3.69 4.11
C ASP A 51 -7.04 3.74 2.58
N ALA A 52 -6.35 4.71 1.97
CA ALA A 52 -6.22 4.80 0.52
C ALA A 52 -5.60 3.52 -0.08
N LEU A 53 -4.54 2.98 0.53
CA LEU A 53 -3.93 1.72 0.08
C LEU A 53 -4.84 0.52 0.33
N ARG A 54 -5.58 0.51 1.44
CA ARG A 54 -6.58 -0.55 1.72
C ARG A 54 -7.66 -0.58 0.64
N ARG A 55 -8.17 0.59 0.25
CA ARG A 55 -9.19 0.72 -0.81
C ARG A 55 -8.65 0.27 -2.17
N VAL A 56 -7.44 0.70 -2.53
CA VAL A 56 -6.82 0.31 -3.81
C VAL A 56 -6.55 -1.20 -3.85
N ASP A 57 -6.01 -1.81 -2.79
CA ASP A 57 -5.77 -3.25 -2.73
C ASP A 57 -7.07 -4.06 -2.85
N ALA A 58 -8.14 -3.62 -2.15
CA ALA A 58 -9.45 -4.24 -2.29
C ALA A 58 -10.00 -4.16 -3.72
N LEU A 59 -9.84 -3.01 -4.39
CA LEU A 59 -10.32 -2.79 -5.75
C LEU A 59 -9.50 -3.59 -6.79
N ALA A 60 -8.17 -3.64 -6.61
CA ALA A 60 -7.29 -4.45 -7.44
C ALA A 60 -7.62 -5.95 -7.32
N ARG A 61 -7.91 -6.45 -6.12
CA ARG A 61 -8.31 -7.85 -5.89
C ARG A 61 -9.71 -8.16 -6.41
N ALA A 62 -10.66 -7.25 -6.22
CA ALA A 62 -12.01 -7.41 -6.76
C ALA A 62 -12.02 -7.48 -8.29
N ARG A 63 -11.10 -6.76 -8.96
CA ARG A 63 -10.95 -6.78 -10.42
C ARG A 63 -10.09 -7.93 -10.96
N ALA A 64 -9.31 -8.56 -10.09
CA ALA A 64 -8.53 -9.76 -10.39
C ALA A 64 -9.28 -11.08 -10.13
N ALA A 65 -10.51 -11.02 -9.59
CA ALA A 65 -11.37 -12.19 -9.54
C ALA A 65 -11.56 -12.70 -10.98
N PRO A 66 -11.32 -13.99 -11.25
CA PRO A 66 -11.48 -14.52 -12.60
C PRO A 66 -12.93 -14.28 -13.03
N SER A 67 -13.12 -13.50 -14.09
CA SER A 67 -14.34 -13.64 -14.88
C SER A 67 -14.32 -15.08 -15.37
N THR A 68 -15.02 -15.99 -14.70
CA THR A 68 -15.35 -17.30 -15.25
C THR A 68 -15.92 -17.03 -16.64
N PRO A 69 -15.27 -17.40 -17.75
CA PRO A 69 -15.98 -17.41 -19.00
C PRO A 69 -17.05 -18.46 -18.83
N ALA A 70 -18.30 -18.02 -18.78
CA ALA A 70 -19.45 -18.91 -18.82
C ALA A 70 -19.29 -19.77 -20.07
N GLY A 71 -18.89 -21.04 -19.88
CA GLY A 71 -18.89 -22.02 -20.95
C GLY A 71 -20.31 -22.17 -21.47
N PRO A 72 -20.52 -22.34 -22.79
CA PRO A 72 -21.86 -22.41 -23.34
C PRO A 72 -22.56 -23.64 -22.78
N SER A 73 -23.73 -23.42 -22.16
CA SER A 73 -24.71 -24.48 -21.93
C SER A 73 -25.03 -25.14 -23.27
N ALA A 74 -24.53 -26.36 -23.45
CA ALA A 74 -24.99 -27.26 -24.49
C ALA A 74 -26.05 -28.19 -23.88
N THR A 75 -27.13 -28.26 -24.64
CA THR A 75 -28.40 -29.00 -24.55
C THR A 75 -28.34 -30.40 -23.95
#